data_AF-A0A1I0YIK4-F1
#
_entry.id   AF-A0A1I0YIK4-F1
#
_cell.length_a   1.000
_cell.length_b   1.000
_cell.length_c   1.000
_cell.angle_alpha   90.00
_cell.angle_beta   90.00
_cell.angle_gamma   90.00
#
_symmetry.space_group_name_H-M   'P 1'
#
loop_
_entity.id
_entity.type
_entity.pdbx_description
1 polymer ?
#
loop_
_entity_poly.entity_id
_entity_poly.type
_entity_poly.pdbx_seq_one_letter_code
_entity_poly.pdbx_strand_id
1 'polypeptide(L)' 'MPIALDNLRIGRKYQLVNMGEIRQVEIIDRLRGSNFKVKDLDTLEFYTIEELLQWGKGKDYDIDEIFR' A
#
# COMPACT_ATOMS: atom_id res chain seq x y z
N MET A 1 4.51 -10.49 -10.63
CA MET A 1 3.13 -10.30 -11.12
C MET A 1 2.53 -9.24 -10.23
N PRO A 2 1.92 -8.17 -10.76
CA PRO A 2 1.38 -7.12 -9.91
C PRO A 2 0.35 -7.72 -8.96
N ILE A 3 0.54 -7.51 -7.65
CA ILE A 3 -0.42 -7.97 -6.65
C ILE A 3 -1.66 -7.08 -6.77
N ALA A 4 -2.83 -7.68 -6.92
CA ALA A 4 -4.07 -6.91 -6.86
C ALA A 4 -4.27 -6.39 -5.43
N LEU A 5 -4.71 -5.14 -5.29
CA LEU A 5 -5.01 -4.51 -3.99
C LEU A 5 -5.90 -5.36 -3.08
N ASP A 6 -6.83 -6.14 -3.65
CA ASP A 6 -7.72 -6.99 -2.86
C ASP A 6 -7.02 -8.19 -2.20
N ASN A 7 -5.83 -8.55 -2.70
CA ASN A 7 -5.03 -9.68 -2.20
C ASN A 7 -4.04 -9.29 -1.10
N LEU A 8 -4.03 -8.03 -0.66
CA LEU A 8 -3.18 -7.58 0.44
C LEU A 8 -3.58 -8.25 1.75
N ARG A 9 -2.58 -8.65 2.54
CA ARG A 9 -2.77 -9.40 3.78
C ARG A 9 -2.39 -8.58 5.00
N ILE A 10 -3.22 -8.65 6.03
CA ILE A 10 -2.96 -8.02 7.33
C ILE A 10 -1.65 -8.58 7.92
N GLY A 11 -0.83 -7.69 8.46
CA GLY A 11 0.48 -7.99 9.05
C GLY A 11 1.60 -8.23 8.03
N ARG A 12 1.33 -8.08 6.72
CA ARG A 12 2.36 -8.12 5.67
C ARG A 12 2.81 -6.72 5.28
N LYS A 13 4.04 -6.63 4.81
CA LYS A 13 4.67 -5.40 4.33
C LYS A 13 4.72 -5.41 2.81
N TYR A 14 4.45 -4.25 2.23
CA TYR A 14 4.44 -4.05 0.79
C TYR A 14 5.25 -2.81 0.45
N GLN A 15 5.90 -2.83 -0.71
CA GLN A 15 6.43 -1.65 -1.36
C GLN A 15 5.41 -1.17 -2.37
N LEU A 16 4.91 0.04 -2.17
CA LEU A 16 4.02 0.75 -3.10
C LEU A 16 4.85 1.72 -3.93
N VAL A 17 4.78 1.60 -5.25
CA VAL A 17 5.35 2.55 -6.19
C VAL A 17 4.19 3.27 -6.88
N ASN A 18 4.19 4.59 -6.87
CA ASN A 18 3.17 5.39 -7.56
C ASN A 18 3.68 6.80 -7.90
N MET A 19 3.56 7.21 -9.16
CA MET A 19 3.91 8.54 -9.64
C MET A 19 5.36 8.96 -9.28
N GLY A 20 6.29 8.00 -9.28
CA GLY A 20 7.69 8.23 -8.91
C GLY A 20 7.98 8.25 -7.41
N GLU A 21 6.97 8.10 -6.56
CA GLU A 21 7.13 7.88 -5.12
C GLU A 21 7.24 6.38 -4.81
N ILE A 22 8.15 6.02 -3.90
CA ILE A 22 8.31 4.66 -3.38
C ILE A 22 8.06 4.71 -1.88
N ARG A 23 7.07 3.94 -1.41
CA ARG A 23 6.65 3.92 -0.01
C ARG A 23 6.58 2.48 0.50
N GLN A 24 7.14 2.25 1.67
CA GLN A 24 7.05 0.94 2.34
C GLN A 24 5.96 1.01 3.40
N VAL A 25 4.97 0.12 3.29
CA VAL A 25 3.80 0.13 4.16
C VAL A 25 3.53 -1.25 4.74
N GLU A 26 3.09 -1.30 5.99
CA GLU A 26 2.56 -2.50 6.63
C GLU A 26 1.03 -2.44 6.67
N ILE A 27 0.37 -3.53 6.28
CA ILE A 27 -1.10 -3.60 6.36
C ILE A 27 -1.49 -3.86 7.80
N ILE A 28 -2.19 -2.90 8.40
CA ILE A 28 -2.59 -2.95 9.81
C ILE A 28 -3.98 -3.53 9.97
N ASP A 29 -4.92 -3.15 9.10
CA ASP A 29 -6.30 -3.60 9.18
C ASP A 29 -6.99 -3.52 7.82
N ARG A 30 -7.98 -4.39 7.58
CA ARG A 30 -8.82 -4.33 6.37
C ARG A 30 -10.07 -3.51 6.68
N LEU A 31 -10.22 -2.39 5.99
CA LEU A 31 -11.42 -1.57 6.06
C LEU A 31 -12.48 -2.17 5.12
N ARG A 32 -13.57 -1.42 4.86
CA ARG A 32 -14.62 -1.89 3.95
C ARG A 32 -14.11 -1.97 2.50
N GLY A 33 -14.46 -3.04 1.81
CA GLY A 33 -14.16 -3.24 0.39
C GLY A 33 -12.67 -3.45 0.13
N SER A 34 -12.12 -2.65 -0.78
CA SER A 34 -10.70 -2.70 -1.19
C SER A 34 -9.83 -1.66 -0.49
N ASN A 35 -10.32 -1.05 0.59
CA ASN A 35 -9.55 -0.12 1.39
C ASN A 35 -8.92 -0.82 2.61
N PHE A 36 -7.69 -0.41 2.94
CA PHE A 36 -6.91 -0.96 4.05
C PHE A 36 -6.30 0.17 4.84
N LYS A 37 -6.24 0.01 6.16
CA LYS A 37 -5.42 0.84 7.01
C LYS A 37 -3.99 0.33 6.94
N VAL A 38 -3.08 1.23 6.63
CA VAL A 38 -1.67 0.93 6.48
C VAL A 38 -0.83 1.84 7.36
N LYS A 39 0.32 1.33 7.79
CA LYS A 39 1.33 2.09 8.51
C LYS A 39 2.52 2.32 7.58
N ASP A 40 2.90 3.57 7.42
CA ASP A 40 4.14 3.94 6.74
C ASP A 40 5.35 3.51 7.58
N LEU A 41 6.31 2.82 6.97
CA LEU A 41 7.47 2.31 7.69
C LEU A 41 8.60 3.34 7.83
N ASP A 42 8.56 4.43 7.07
CA ASP A 42 9.53 5.53 7.14
C ASP A 42 9.06 6.62 8.11
N THR A 43 7.81 7.07 7.97
CA THR A 43 7.24 8.13 8.83
C THR A 43 6.56 7.61 10.09
N LEU A 44 6.24 6.31 10.16
CA LEU A 44 5.46 5.67 11.23
C LEU A 44 4.01 6.16 11.36
N GLU A 45 3.54 6.95 10.41
CA GLU A 45 2.16 7.45 10.36
C GLU A 45 1.20 6.40 9.78
N PHE A 46 -0.09 6.60 10.04
CA PHE A 46 -1.14 5.71 9.53
C PHE A 46 -1.93 6.41 8.44
N TYR A 47 -2.13 5.68 7.35
CA TYR A 47 -2.91 6.14 6.20
C TYR A 47 -3.88 5.04 5.78
N THR A 48 -4.79 5.40 4.88
CA THR A 48 -5.52 4.43 4.09
C THR A 48 -4.91 4.28 2.71
N ILE A 49 -5.09 3.10 2.10
CA ILE A 49 -4.69 2.88 0.71
C ILE A 49 -5.36 3.88 -0.24
N GLU A 50 -6.62 4.24 0.02
CA GLU A 50 -7.31 5.27 -0.77
C GLU A 50 -6.65 6.65 -0.65
N GLU A 51 -6.16 7.04 0.52
CA GLU A 51 -5.41 8.29 0.69
C GLU A 51 -4.08 8.28 -0.07
N LEU A 52 -3.37 7.15 -0.08
CA LEU A 52 -2.13 6.99 -0.86
C LEU A 52 -2.37 7.01 -2.37
N LEU A 53 -3.58 6.65 -2.81
CA LEU A 53 -3.98 6.59 -4.22
C LEU A 53 -5.00 7.67 -4.60
N GLN A 54 -5.18 8.71 -3.78
CA GLN A 54 -6.23 9.71 -3.98
C GLN A 54 -6.08 10.50 -5.29
N TRP A 55 -4.84 10.62 -5.79
CA TRP A 55 -4.51 11.27 -7.07
C TRP A 55 -4.57 10.30 -8.26
N GLY A 56 -4.98 9.06 -8.04
CA GLY A 56 -5.00 7.99 -9.03
C GLY A 56 -3.71 7.17 -9.07
N LYS A 57 -3.65 6.27 -10.05
CA LYS A 57 -2.53 5.37 -10.29
C LYS A 57 -1.71 5.87 -11.47
N GLY A 58 -0.43 6.13 -11.24
CA GLY A 58 0.53 6.46 -12.29
C GLY A 58 0.79 5.29 -13.23
N LYS A 59 1.51 5.56 -14.33
CA LYS A 59 1.95 4.51 -15.27
C LYS A 59 2.95 3.54 -14.63
N ASP A 60 3.68 4.01 -13.63
CA ASP A 60 4.64 3.26 -12.83
C ASP A 60 3.99 2.54 -11.63
N TYR A 61 2.67 2.58 -11.49
CA TYR A 61 1.99 1.98 -10.36
C TYR A 61 2.33 0.49 -10.23
N ASP A 62 2.92 0.14 -9.09
CA ASP A 62 3.29 -1.24 -8.77
C ASP A 62 3.19 -1.48 -7.26
N ILE A 63 2.87 -2.71 -6.88
CA ILE A 63 2.82 -3.12 -5.49
C ILE A 63 3.37 -4.54 -5.34
N ASP A 64 4.39 -4.66 -4.50
CA ASP A 64 5.13 -5.91 -4.31
C ASP A 64 5.28 -6.23 -2.82
N GLU A 65 5.13 -7.50 -2.44
CA GLU A 65 5.30 -7.93 -1.05
C GLU A 65 6.78 -7.98 -0.70
N ILE A 66 7.17 -7.33 0.39
CA ILE A 66 8.55 -7.35 0.87
C ILE A 66 8.68 -8.27 2.08
N PHE A 67 9.65 -9.18 2.06
CA PHE A 67 9.87 -10.19 3.10
C PHE A 67 10.65 -9.69 4.33
N ARG A 68 10.88 -8.38 4.45
CA ARG A 68 11.83 -7.81 5.42
C ARG A 68 11.31 -7.72 6.86
#